data_AF-A0AAU7K1F8-F1
#
_entry.id   AF-A0AAU7K1F8-F1
#
_cell.length_a   1.000
_cell.length_b   1.000
_cell.length_c   1.000
_cell.angle_alpha   90.00
_cell.angle_beta   90.00
_cell.angle_gamma   90.00
#
_symmetry.space_group_name_H-M   'P 1'
#
loop_
_entity.id
_entity.type
_entity.pdbx_description
1 polymer ?
#
loop_
_entity_poly.entity_id
_entity_poly.type
_entity_poly.pdbx_seq_one_letter_code
_entity_poly.pdbx_strand_id
1 'polypeptide(L)' 'MTVKSLNDEDKLPIKQLIRAVNKKMEDVLRVVDALNLGRTEVKADGVYRTFNNGDTVKVAEGNFKRRRVSVKRIKLF' A
#
# COMPACT_ATOMS: atom_id res chain seq x y z
N MET A 1 21.06 7.57 -38.45
CA MET A 1 19.96 7.49 -37.47
C MET A 1 20.21 6.28 -36.60
N THR A 2 20.77 6.48 -35.41
CA THR A 2 21.20 5.40 -34.51
C THR A 2 20.01 4.79 -33.80
N VAL A 3 19.80 3.49 -34.02
CA VAL A 3 18.78 2.67 -33.37
C VAL A 3 19.06 2.67 -31.87
N LYS A 4 18.26 3.40 -31.10
CA LYS A 4 18.31 3.37 -29.64
C LYS A 4 17.88 1.98 -29.18
N SER A 5 18.77 1.32 -28.46
CA SER A 5 18.56 0.01 -27.85
C SER A 5 17.32 0.02 -26.95
N LEU A 6 16.46 -0.99 -27.10
CA LEU A 6 15.25 -1.25 -26.29
C LEU A 6 15.51 -1.40 -24.77
N ASN A 7 16.77 -1.40 -24.32
CA ASN A 7 17.15 -1.62 -22.92
C ASN A 7 17.08 -0.39 -22.00
N ASP A 8 16.83 0.81 -22.54
CA ASP A 8 16.86 2.07 -21.77
C ASP A 8 15.48 2.61 -21.34
N GLU A 9 14.37 2.11 -21.90
CA GLU A 9 13.02 2.58 -21.54
C GLU A 9 12.49 1.99 -20.23
N ASP A 10 12.96 0.82 -19.81
CA ASP A 10 12.38 0.06 -18.68
C ASP A 10 12.78 0.55 -17.28
N LYS A 11 13.83 1.38 -17.13
CA LYS A 11 14.44 1.63 -15.81
C LYS A 11 14.03 2.93 -15.12
N LEU A 12 13.40 3.86 -15.82
CA LEU A 12 13.08 5.21 -15.32
C LEU A 12 11.59 5.46 -14.94
N PRO A 13 10.56 4.83 -15.55
CA PRO A 13 9.17 5.18 -15.27
C PRO A 13 8.67 4.69 -13.90
N ILE A 14 9.05 3.47 -13.49
CA ILE A 14 8.45 2.81 -12.32
C ILE A 14 8.81 3.54 -11.01
N LYS A 15 10.07 3.98 -10.85
CA LYS A 15 10.49 4.71 -9.64
C LYS A 15 9.77 6.06 -9.50
N GLN A 16 9.56 6.76 -10.61
CA GLN A 16 8.84 8.04 -10.61
C GLN A 16 7.35 7.83 -10.33
N LEU A 17 6.76 6.78 -10.90
CA LEU A 17 5.39 6.36 -10.60
C LEU A 17 5.20 6.03 -9.12
N ILE A 18 6.09 5.22 -8.53
CA ILE A 18 6.06 4.88 -7.10
C ILE A 18 6.13 6.15 -6.24
N ARG A 19 7.00 7.11 -6.59
CA ARG A 19 7.10 8.39 -5.86
C ARG A 19 5.81 9.21 -5.97
N ALA A 20 5.21 9.29 -7.16
CA ALA A 20 3.95 10.01 -7.37
C ALA A 20 2.79 9.36 -6.59
N VAL A 21 2.71 8.03 -6.61
CA VAL A 21 1.73 7.25 -5.84
C VAL A 21 1.91 7.50 -4.35
N ASN A 22 3.14 7.42 -3.84
CA ASN A 22 3.42 7.66 -2.41
C ASN A 22 3.03 9.08 -1.99
N LYS A 23 3.32 10.10 -2.81
CA LYS A 23 2.93 11.49 -2.52
C LYS A 23 1.41 11.66 -2.48
N LYS A 24 0.70 11.10 -3.46
CA LYS A 24 -0.77 11.15 -3.49
C LYS A 24 -1.40 10.38 -2.34
N MET A 25 -0.79 9.28 -1.92
CA MET A 25 -1.23 8.52 -0.76
C MET A 25 -1.09 9.33 0.53
N GLU A 26 -0.02 10.11 0.68
CA GLU A 26 0.15 11.02 1.82
C GLU A 26 -0.94 12.11 1.85
N ASP A 27 -1.26 12.70 0.70
CA ASP A 27 -2.34 13.69 0.58
C ASP A 27 -3.70 13.08 1.00
N VAL A 28 -3.99 11.85 0.57
CA VAL A 28 -5.23 11.14 0.95
C VAL A 28 -5.27 10.87 2.46
N LEU A 29 -4.15 10.45 3.05
CA LEU A 29 -4.08 10.22 4.50
C LEU A 29 -4.33 11.52 5.28
N ARG A 30 -3.83 12.66 4.80
CA ARG A 30 -4.10 13.96 5.43
C ARG A 30 -5.58 14.33 5.39
N VAL A 31 -6.27 14.07 4.27
CA VAL A 31 -7.71 14.33 4.16
C VAL A 31 -8.50 13.40 5.09
N VAL A 32 -8.13 12.11 5.15
CA VAL A 32 -8.75 11.12 6.06
C VAL A 32 -8.63 11.56 7.52
N ASP A 33 -7.47 12.09 7.91
CA ASP A 33 -7.26 12.61 9.27
C ASP A 33 -8.05 13.89 9.51
N ALA A 34 -8.07 14.83 8.56
CA ALA A 34 -8.82 16.08 8.69
C ALA A 34 -10.34 15.86 8.82
N LEU A 35 -10.86 14.84 8.14
CA LEU A 35 -12.28 14.47 8.17
C LEU A 35 -12.62 13.44 9.26
N ASN A 36 -11.64 13.06 10.10
CA ASN A 36 -11.78 12.02 11.12
C ASN A 36 -12.45 10.72 10.63
N LEU A 37 -12.11 10.27 9.42
CA LEU A 37 -12.73 9.07 8.83
C LEU A 37 -12.17 7.76 9.41
N GLY A 38 -11.10 7.85 10.18
CA GLY A 38 -10.43 6.74 10.83
C GLY A 38 -9.57 5.92 9.87
N ARG A 39 -8.36 5.57 10.31
CA ARG A 39 -7.41 4.72 9.59
C ARG A 39 -7.67 3.27 9.92
N THR A 40 -7.86 2.43 8.90
CA THR A 40 -8.10 1.00 9.08
C THR A 40 -6.78 0.23 9.04
N GLU A 41 -6.49 -0.51 10.09
CA GLU A 41 -5.31 -1.37 10.23
C GLU A 41 -5.75 -2.83 10.43
N VAL A 42 -5.10 -3.75 9.73
CA VAL A 42 -5.33 -5.19 9.87
C VAL A 42 -4.25 -5.77 10.76
N LYS A 43 -4.64 -6.28 11.93
CA LYS A 43 -3.79 -7.03 12.87
C LYS A 43 -4.10 -8.52 12.76
N ALA A 44 -3.27 -9.36 13.39
CA ALA A 44 -3.39 -10.81 13.26
C ALA A 44 -4.74 -11.37 13.78
N ASP A 45 -5.36 -10.65 14.71
CA ASP A 45 -6.56 -11.00 15.47
C ASP A 45 -7.82 -10.20 15.09
N GLY A 46 -7.68 -9.21 14.19
CA GLY A 46 -8.81 -8.37 13.83
C GLY A 46 -8.47 -7.20 12.92
N VAL A 47 -9.52 -6.52 12.47
CA VAL A 47 -9.43 -5.26 11.75
C VAL A 47 -9.85 -4.13 12.69
N TYR A 48 -9.00 -3.13 12.81
CA TYR A 48 -9.16 -2.01 13.73
C TYR A 48 -9.26 -0.71 12.94
N ARG A 49 -10.12 0.21 13.37
CA ARG A 49 -10.19 1.57 12.84
C ARG A 49 -9.79 2.56 13.94
N THR A 50 -8.74 3.32 13.69
CA THR A 50 -8.19 4.31 14.62
C THR A 50 -8.52 5.71 14.13
N PHE A 51 -9.20 6.49 14.96
CA PHE A 51 -9.65 7.84 14.67
C PHE A 51 -8.59 8.87 15.09
N ASN A 52 -8.71 10.10 14.57
CA ASN A 52 -7.73 11.18 14.85
C ASN A 52 -7.79 11.67 16.31
N ASN A 53 -8.87 11.37 17.01
CA ASN A 53 -9.12 11.69 18.41
C ASN A 53 -8.53 10.65 19.38
N GLY A 54 -7.90 9.60 18.87
CA GLY A 54 -7.32 8.51 19.67
C GLY A 54 -8.26 7.31 19.87
N ASP A 55 -9.53 7.40 19.46
CA ASP A 55 -10.46 6.28 19.58
C ASP A 55 -10.07 5.15 18.64
N THR A 56 -10.20 3.91 19.12
CA THR A 56 -9.96 2.72 18.31
C THR A 56 -11.16 1.79 18.40
N VAL A 57 -11.73 1.42 17.24
CA VAL A 57 -12.88 0.52 17.15
C VAL A 57 -12.47 -0.75 16.42
N LYS A 58 -12.76 -1.92 17.02
CA LYS A 58 -12.61 -3.22 16.34
C LYS A 58 -13.78 -3.38 15.36
N VAL A 59 -13.49 -3.34 14.07
CA VAL A 59 -14.49 -3.43 12.99
C VAL A 59 -14.82 -4.87 12.67
N ALA A 60 -13.82 -5.75 12.75
CA ALA A 60 -14.00 -7.17 12.51
C ALA A 60 -13.06 -8.00 13.39
N GLU A 61 -13.55 -9.15 13.83
CA GLU A 61 -12.76 -10.19 14.45
C GLU A 61 -12.41 -11.27 13.43
N GLY A 62 -11.19 -11.80 13.51
CA GLY A 62 -10.77 -12.85 12.60
C GLY A 62 -9.28 -13.16 12.68
N ASN A 63 -8.88 -14.27 12.08
CA ASN A 63 -7.48 -14.64 11.96
C ASN A 63 -6.91 -14.17 10.62
N PHE A 64 -6.23 -13.03 10.63
CA PHE A 64 -5.62 -12.41 9.45
C PHE A 64 -4.11 -12.65 9.36
N LYS A 65 -3.61 -13.73 9.98
CA LYS A 65 -2.19 -14.10 9.87
C LYS A 65 -1.79 -14.16 8.40
N ARG A 66 -0.80 -13.33 8.04
CA ARG A 66 -0.25 -13.25 6.69
C ARG A 66 0.32 -14.62 6.33
N ARG A 67 -0.38 -15.36 5.46
CA ARG A 67 0.11 -16.64 4.95
C ARG A 67 1.37 -16.36 4.13
N ARG A 68 2.55 -16.73 4.66
CA ARG A 68 3.77 -16.78 3.87
C ARG A 68 3.66 -17.97 2.93
N VAL A 69 3.52 -17.71 1.64
CA VAL A 69 3.66 -18.77 0.63
C VAL A 69 5.14 -19.14 0.61
N SER A 70 5.48 -20.33 1.10
CA SER A 70 6.87 -20.80 1.23
C SER A 70 7.58 -20.99 -0.11
N VAL A 71 6.81 -21.15 -1.19
CA VAL A 71 7.31 -21.40 -2.52
C VAL A 71 6.87 -20.26 -3.44
N LYS A 72 7.83 -19.56 -4.06
CA LYS A 72 7.56 -18.64 -5.17
C LYS A 72 6.97 -19.45 -6.34
N ARG A 73 5.65 -19.65 -6.34
CA ARG A 73 4.93 -20.38 -7.40
C ARG A 73 4.80 -19.57 -8.70
N ILE A 74 5.07 -18.28 -8.65
CA ILE A 74 5.03 -17.41 -9.83
C ILE A 74 6.42 -17.42 -10.47
N LYS A 75 6.57 -18.19 -11.55
CA LYS A 75 7.65 -17.95 -12.52
C LYS A 75 7.26 -16.70 -13.29
N LEU A 76 7.92 -15.59 -13.00
CA LEU A 76 7.92 -14.44 -13.89
C LEU A 76 8.87 -14.83 -15.03
N PHE A 77 8.29 -15.16 -16.18
CA PHE A 77 9.01 -15.38 -17.42
C PHE A 77 9.38 -14.03 -18.02
#